data_AF-A0A8T2JE96-F1
#
_entry.id   AF-A0A8T2JE96-F1
#
_cell.length_a   1.000
_cell.length_b   1.000
_cell.length_c   1.000
_cell.angle_alpha   90.00
_cell.angle_beta   90.00
_cell.angle_gamma   90.00
#
_symmetry.space_group_name_H-M   'P 1'
#
loop_
_entity.id
_entity.type
_entity.pdbx_description
1 polymer ?
#
loop_
_entity_poly.entity_id
_entity_poly.type
_entity_poly.pdbx_seq_one_letter_code
_entity_poly.pdbx_strand_id
1 'polypeptide(L)'
;MKFTKWNFLMTVFGIFSLFFDIGADVWITLKYFQEGLYLFSSLTVFFIIISNLVVNVFSYAWFKDDCAEENNIRLKWVCVAHVFLSGTFVRYWYVVKYGYRAAMISHSKADSIEANKRAVDSMTDLSMLRCFKTFLESTPQLILQIYILMEHGEITLVQYASIIFSVSSISWSTVDYYMSLRNSLEDKKKIRSGFPTCTYVLYKLFTLTSWILSLVFLLACNIYVFTALLSSLWVAALIWTWKQHTEFCTNILMEILYRIVVATILVFTFFNVKGQKTRIPMSVYYSLRVLLTIGILILCFYFKQPLPHILFFNVCSITLVLALGLGLISLILYYSLFHPAIQCKDQDAVDTVLRRNRFCYFLKH
;
A
#
# COMPACT_ATOMS: atom_id res chain seq x y z
N MET A 1 -14.62 1.16 14.21
CA MET A 1 -15.59 1.42 13.11
C MET A 1 -16.80 0.51 13.32
N LYS A 2 -18.03 0.74 12.82
CA LYS A 2 -19.01 -0.37 12.72
C LYS A 2 -18.80 -1.04 11.36
N PHE A 3 -18.58 -2.35 11.33
CA PHE A 3 -18.40 -3.12 10.10
C PHE A 3 -19.75 -3.15 9.37
N THR A 4 -19.86 -2.39 8.29
CA THR A 4 -21.12 -2.21 7.56
C THR A 4 -21.29 -3.30 6.49
N LYS A 5 -22.52 -3.45 5.98
CA LYS A 5 -22.81 -4.28 4.81
C LYS A 5 -21.96 -3.88 3.59
N TRP A 6 -21.65 -2.59 3.45
CA TRP A 6 -20.75 -2.08 2.40
C TRP A 6 -19.32 -2.59 2.58
N ASN A 7 -18.76 -2.55 3.79
CA ASN A 7 -17.43 -3.08 4.06
C ASN A 7 -17.36 -4.59 3.78
N PHE A 8 -18.43 -5.32 4.08
CA PHE A 8 -18.56 -6.74 3.74
C PHE A 8 -18.57 -6.96 2.22
N LEU A 9 -19.36 -6.19 1.47
CA LEU A 9 -19.38 -6.27 0.00
C LEU A 9 -18.00 -6.00 -0.61
N MET A 10 -17.29 -4.99 -0.10
CA MET A 10 -15.92 -4.68 -0.54
C MET A 10 -14.93 -5.80 -0.21
N THR A 11 -15.13 -6.54 0.88
CA THR A 11 -14.33 -7.72 1.23
C THR A 11 -14.55 -8.83 0.20
N VAL A 12 -15.80 -9.09 -0.19
CA VAL A 12 -16.15 -10.09 -1.21
C VAL A 12 -15.55 -9.71 -2.57
N PHE A 13 -15.66 -8.43 -2.96
CA PHE A 13 -14.98 -7.93 -4.15
C PHE A 13 -13.46 -8.16 -4.09
N GLY A 14 -12.85 -7.98 -2.91
CA GLY A 14 -11.44 -8.27 -2.66
C GLY A 14 -11.03 -9.72 -2.93
N ILE A 15 -11.94 -10.69 -2.81
CA ILE A 15 -11.68 -12.11 -3.16
C ILE A 15 -11.63 -12.29 -4.68
N PHE A 16 -12.57 -11.69 -5.41
CA PHE A 16 -12.53 -11.73 -6.87
C PHE A 16 -11.27 -11.06 -7.41
N SER A 17 -10.86 -9.94 -6.82
CA SER A 17 -9.60 -9.28 -7.15
C SER A 17 -8.38 -10.17 -6.89
N LEU A 18 -8.39 -11.03 -5.86
CA LEU A 18 -7.30 -11.97 -5.58
C LEU A 18 -7.16 -13.02 -6.69
N PHE A 19 -8.27 -13.62 -7.14
CA PHE A 19 -8.23 -14.58 -8.24
C PHE A 19 -7.78 -13.94 -9.56
N PHE A 20 -8.23 -12.72 -9.81
CA PHE A 20 -7.80 -11.95 -10.97
C PHE A 20 -6.29 -11.67 -10.95
N ASP A 21 -5.75 -11.26 -9.79
CA ASP A 21 -4.32 -11.02 -9.57
C ASP A 21 -3.49 -12.26 -9.88
N ILE A 22 -3.85 -13.42 -9.29
CA ILE A 22 -3.17 -14.71 -9.56
C ILE A 22 -3.23 -15.07 -11.05
N GLY A 23 -4.39 -14.88 -11.69
CA GLY A 23 -4.54 -15.13 -13.12
C GLY A 23 -3.67 -14.22 -13.97
N ALA A 24 -3.59 -12.94 -13.62
CA ALA A 24 -2.75 -11.96 -14.30
C ALA A 24 -1.25 -12.27 -14.14
N ASP A 25 -0.81 -12.65 -12.94
CA ASP A 25 0.57 -13.02 -12.64
C ASP A 25 1.03 -14.22 -13.49
N VAL A 26 0.20 -15.27 -13.57
CA VAL A 26 0.45 -16.45 -14.40
C VAL A 26 0.48 -16.08 -15.88
N TRP A 27 -0.51 -15.29 -16.33
CA TRP A 27 -0.60 -14.85 -17.72
C TRP A 27 0.63 -14.05 -18.16
N ILE A 28 1.05 -13.07 -17.37
CA ILE A 28 2.23 -12.23 -17.66
C ILE A 28 3.50 -13.08 -17.71
N THR A 29 3.66 -14.00 -16.76
CA THR A 29 4.82 -14.90 -16.71
C THR A 29 4.92 -15.78 -17.96
N LEU A 30 3.80 -16.38 -18.37
CA LEU A 30 3.73 -17.22 -19.58
C LEU A 30 3.94 -16.41 -20.84
N LYS A 31 3.38 -15.19 -20.91
CA LYS A 31 3.55 -14.29 -22.03
C LYS A 31 5.04 -13.96 -22.24
N TYR A 32 5.74 -13.55 -21.19
CA TYR A 32 7.19 -13.27 -21.29
C TYR A 32 8.00 -14.51 -21.66
N PHE A 33 7.60 -15.69 -21.19
CA PHE A 33 8.28 -16.93 -21.57
C PHE A 33 8.09 -17.25 -23.06
N GLN A 34 6.86 -17.10 -23.58
CA GLN A 34 6.54 -17.35 -24.99
C GLN A 34 7.19 -16.34 -25.93
N GLU A 35 7.33 -15.09 -25.51
CA GLU A 35 8.00 -14.02 -26.27
C GLU A 35 9.54 -14.11 -26.21
N GLY A 36 10.11 -15.14 -25.56
CA GLY A 36 11.57 -15.34 -25.43
C GLY A 36 12.24 -14.43 -24.40
N LEU A 37 11.45 -13.67 -23.63
CA LEU A 37 11.88 -12.72 -22.60
C LEU A 37 12.15 -13.44 -21.26
N TYR A 38 13.09 -14.41 -21.27
CA TYR A 38 13.35 -15.30 -20.14
C TYR A 38 13.79 -14.58 -18.86
N LEU A 39 14.58 -13.51 -18.97
CA LEU A 39 15.02 -12.72 -17.82
C LEU A 39 13.83 -12.06 -17.11
N PHE A 40 12.93 -11.42 -17.88
CA PHE A 40 11.74 -10.77 -17.32
C PHE A 40 10.74 -11.77 -16.76
N SER A 41 10.56 -12.92 -17.43
CA SER A 41 9.76 -14.03 -16.90
C SER A 41 10.33 -14.53 -15.55
N SER A 42 11.65 -14.73 -15.47
CA SER A 42 12.31 -15.18 -14.24
C SER A 42 12.22 -14.16 -13.11
N LEU A 43 12.36 -12.86 -13.41
CA LEU A 43 12.18 -11.79 -12.42
C LEU A 43 10.74 -11.73 -11.91
N THR A 44 9.74 -11.86 -12.78
CA THR A 44 8.32 -11.90 -12.39
C THR A 44 8.04 -13.08 -11.45
N VAL A 45 8.55 -14.27 -11.77
CA VAL A 45 8.44 -15.46 -10.90
C VAL A 45 9.14 -15.24 -9.56
N PHE A 46 10.33 -14.64 -9.57
CA PHE A 46 11.06 -14.31 -8.34
C PHE A 46 10.22 -13.40 -7.44
N PHE A 47 9.61 -12.35 -8.00
CA PHE A 47 8.73 -11.43 -7.27
C PHE A 47 7.49 -12.13 -6.70
N ILE A 48 6.87 -13.04 -7.44
CA ILE A 48 5.73 -13.85 -6.97
C ILE A 48 6.16 -14.74 -5.78
N ILE A 49 7.32 -15.40 -5.88
CA ILE A 49 7.76 -16.33 -4.83
C ILE A 49 8.13 -15.56 -3.55
N ILE A 50 8.93 -14.49 -3.66
CA ILE A 50 9.42 -13.76 -2.49
C ILE A 50 8.27 -13.06 -1.74
N SER A 51 7.32 -12.46 -2.46
CA SER A 51 6.15 -11.82 -1.84
C SER A 51 5.26 -12.83 -1.12
N ASN A 52 4.97 -13.98 -1.75
CA ASN A 52 4.14 -15.03 -1.15
C ASN A 52 4.83 -15.64 0.06
N LEU A 53 6.15 -15.86 0.01
CA LEU A 53 6.91 -16.34 1.17
C LEU A 53 6.81 -15.36 2.34
N VAL A 54 7.07 -14.07 2.10
CA VAL A 54 7.00 -13.04 3.13
C VAL A 54 5.59 -12.95 3.72
N VAL A 55 4.56 -12.89 2.88
CA VAL A 55 3.15 -12.82 3.31
C VAL A 55 2.76 -14.05 4.14
N ASN A 56 3.17 -15.26 3.72
CA ASN A 56 2.85 -16.47 4.46
C ASN A 56 3.60 -16.53 5.80
N VAL A 57 4.86 -16.09 5.87
CA VAL A 57 5.63 -16.04 7.12
C VAL A 57 4.97 -15.09 8.13
N PHE A 58 4.60 -13.87 7.73
CA PHE A 58 3.86 -12.94 8.60
C PHE A 58 2.49 -13.47 9.00
N SER A 59 1.72 -13.95 8.03
CA SER A 59 0.38 -14.48 8.29
C SER A 59 0.42 -15.64 9.28
N TYR A 60 1.37 -16.56 9.15
CA TYR A 60 1.55 -17.67 10.08
C TYR A 60 1.96 -17.19 11.48
N ALA A 61 2.94 -16.29 11.56
CA ALA A 61 3.40 -15.76 12.84
C ALA A 61 2.26 -15.10 13.63
N TRP A 62 1.45 -14.26 12.98
CA TRP A 62 0.30 -13.63 13.62
C TRP A 62 -0.78 -14.66 14.00
N PHE A 63 -1.05 -15.69 13.18
CA PHE A 63 -1.99 -16.75 13.58
C PHE A 63 -1.49 -17.56 14.77
N LYS A 64 -0.18 -17.78 14.88
CA LYS A 64 0.42 -18.46 16.02
C LYS A 64 0.23 -17.65 17.30
N ASP A 65 0.46 -16.33 17.23
CA ASP A 65 0.26 -15.42 18.35
C ASP A 65 -1.23 -15.36 18.75
N ASP A 66 -2.15 -15.30 17.79
CA ASP A 66 -3.61 -15.29 18.05
C ASP A 66 -4.15 -16.63 18.59
N CYS A 67 -3.54 -17.76 18.23
CA CYS A 67 -4.03 -19.10 18.57
C CYS A 67 -3.28 -19.72 19.76
N ALA A 68 -2.34 -19.01 20.37
CA ALA A 68 -1.50 -19.51 21.46
C ALA A 68 -2.31 -20.03 22.67
N GLU A 69 -3.58 -19.61 22.81
CA GLU A 69 -4.41 -19.95 23.97
C GLU A 69 -5.56 -20.94 23.72
N GLU A 70 -5.94 -21.30 22.48
CA GLU A 70 -7.29 -21.90 22.29
C GLU A 70 -7.49 -23.15 21.42
N ASN A 71 -6.61 -23.59 20.49
CA ASN A 71 -6.85 -24.88 19.76
C ASN A 71 -5.70 -25.39 18.86
N ASN A 72 -5.02 -26.46 19.27
CA ASN A 72 -3.91 -27.09 18.53
C ASN A 72 -4.27 -27.64 17.13
N ILE A 73 -5.51 -28.12 16.91
CA ILE A 73 -5.95 -28.70 15.62
C ILE A 73 -6.08 -27.61 14.55
N ARG A 74 -6.60 -26.44 14.93
CA ARG A 74 -6.75 -25.29 14.03
C ARG A 74 -5.40 -24.77 13.57
N LEU A 75 -4.42 -24.73 14.47
CA LEU A 75 -3.05 -24.33 14.16
C LEU A 75 -2.36 -25.29 13.19
N LYS A 76 -2.62 -26.60 13.27
CA LYS A 76 -2.10 -27.60 12.32
C LYS A 76 -2.61 -27.36 10.89
N TRP A 77 -3.91 -27.15 10.70
CA TRP A 77 -4.47 -26.85 9.38
C TRP A 77 -4.01 -25.51 8.82
N VAL A 78 -3.88 -24.50 9.69
CA VAL A 78 -3.29 -23.21 9.31
C VAL A 78 -1.83 -23.40 8.88
N CYS A 79 -1.03 -24.17 9.61
CA CYS A 79 0.35 -24.49 9.26
C CYS A 79 0.42 -25.16 7.88
N VAL A 80 -0.36 -26.22 7.64
CA VAL A 80 -0.43 -26.91 6.35
C VAL A 80 -0.78 -25.93 5.22
N ALA A 81 -1.80 -25.08 5.42
CA ALA A 81 -2.19 -24.11 4.40
C ALA A 81 -1.07 -23.09 4.08
N HIS A 82 -0.29 -22.67 5.07
CA HIS A 82 0.84 -21.74 4.86
C HIS A 82 2.06 -22.42 4.22
N VAL A 83 2.28 -23.71 4.47
CA VAL A 83 3.30 -24.51 3.77
C VAL A 83 2.99 -24.60 2.27
N PHE A 84 1.72 -24.72 1.90
CA PHE A 84 1.28 -24.65 0.50
C PHE A 84 1.15 -23.21 -0.05
N LEU A 85 1.68 -22.21 0.64
CA LEU A 85 1.59 -20.78 0.30
C LEU A 85 0.15 -20.23 0.17
N SER A 86 -0.84 -20.97 0.66
CA SER A 86 -2.27 -20.64 0.60
C SER A 86 -2.75 -19.81 1.81
N GLY A 87 -1.84 -19.24 2.60
CA GLY A 87 -2.15 -18.46 3.81
C GLY A 87 -3.03 -17.24 3.55
N THR A 88 -2.89 -16.61 2.39
CA THR A 88 -3.72 -15.47 1.97
C THR A 88 -5.20 -15.86 1.90
N PHE A 89 -5.54 -17.03 1.35
CA PHE A 89 -6.93 -17.51 1.28
C PHE A 89 -7.52 -17.74 2.68
N VAL A 90 -6.72 -18.26 3.62
CA VAL A 90 -7.13 -18.44 5.01
C VAL A 90 -7.45 -17.10 5.66
N ARG A 91 -6.63 -16.06 5.44
CA ARG A 91 -6.89 -14.70 5.93
C ARG A 91 -8.18 -14.13 5.35
N TYR A 92 -8.41 -14.25 4.05
CA TYR A 92 -9.65 -13.81 3.41
C TYR A 92 -10.89 -14.51 3.98
N TRP A 93 -10.81 -15.83 4.20
CA TRP A 93 -11.89 -16.59 4.83
C TRP A 93 -12.26 -16.04 6.22
N TYR A 94 -11.27 -15.71 7.05
CA TYR A 94 -11.54 -15.13 8.36
C TYR A 94 -12.14 -13.73 8.30
N VAL A 95 -11.67 -12.87 7.40
CA VAL A 95 -12.28 -11.53 7.22
C VAL A 95 -13.73 -11.66 6.79
N VAL A 96 -14.06 -12.57 5.88
CA VAL A 96 -15.46 -12.83 5.48
C VAL A 96 -16.27 -13.39 6.66
N LYS A 97 -15.74 -14.38 7.38
CA LYS A 97 -16.43 -15.00 8.51
C LYS A 97 -16.75 -13.98 9.61
N TYR A 98 -15.75 -13.22 10.05
CA TYR A 98 -15.92 -12.22 11.11
C TYR A 98 -16.70 -11.00 10.61
N GLY A 99 -16.46 -10.56 9.38
CA GLY A 99 -17.22 -9.48 8.74
C GLY A 99 -18.71 -9.79 8.58
N TYR A 100 -19.05 -11.03 8.21
CA TYR A 100 -20.44 -11.50 8.13
C TYR A 100 -21.11 -11.50 9.52
N ARG A 101 -20.43 -12.03 10.54
CA ARG A 101 -20.96 -12.04 11.92
C ARG A 101 -21.19 -10.62 12.45
N ALA A 102 -20.26 -9.70 12.17
CA ALA A 102 -20.36 -8.30 12.57
C ALA A 102 -21.46 -7.55 11.81
N ALA A 103 -21.67 -7.83 10.51
CA ALA A 103 -22.63 -7.10 9.67
C ALA A 103 -24.07 -7.65 9.71
N MET A 104 -24.25 -8.96 9.94
CA MET A 104 -25.53 -9.65 9.70
C MET A 104 -26.12 -10.37 10.92
N ILE A 105 -25.31 -10.81 11.89
CA ILE A 105 -25.77 -11.76 12.95
C ILE A 105 -25.82 -11.15 14.35
N SER A 106 -25.18 -10.00 14.62
CA SER A 106 -25.02 -9.54 16.01
C SER A 106 -26.35 -9.28 16.74
N HIS A 107 -26.71 -10.18 17.66
CA HIS A 107 -27.98 -10.20 18.40
C HIS A 107 -27.96 -9.36 19.70
N SER A 108 -26.77 -9.15 20.30
CA SER A 108 -26.56 -8.35 21.51
C SER A 108 -25.57 -7.20 21.29
N LYS A 109 -25.66 -6.14 22.11
CA LYS A 109 -24.77 -4.97 22.04
C LYS A 109 -23.31 -5.33 22.38
N ALA A 110 -23.08 -6.23 23.34
CA ALA A 110 -21.75 -6.71 23.70
C ALA A 110 -21.13 -7.55 22.57
N ASP A 111 -21.88 -8.55 22.09
CA ASP A 111 -21.47 -9.41 20.96
C ASP A 111 -21.18 -8.60 19.69
N SER A 112 -21.96 -7.54 19.45
CA SER A 112 -21.76 -6.64 18.32
C SER A 112 -20.42 -5.90 18.41
N ILE A 113 -20.02 -5.45 19.60
CA ILE A 113 -18.75 -4.73 19.80
C ILE A 113 -17.58 -5.68 19.57
N GLU A 114 -17.65 -6.88 20.13
CA GLU A 114 -16.58 -7.88 20.02
C GLU A 114 -16.44 -8.42 18.59
N ALA A 115 -17.54 -8.83 17.95
CA ALA A 115 -17.53 -9.31 16.57
C ALA A 115 -16.98 -8.25 15.61
N ASN A 116 -17.35 -6.99 15.86
CA ASN A 116 -16.85 -5.86 15.10
C ASN A 116 -15.36 -5.58 15.32
N LYS A 117 -14.85 -5.70 16.56
CA LYS A 117 -13.42 -5.58 16.85
C LYS A 117 -12.63 -6.66 16.11
N ARG A 118 -13.02 -7.93 16.25
CA ARG A 118 -12.39 -9.06 15.54
C ARG A 118 -12.41 -8.89 14.02
N ALA A 119 -13.50 -8.37 13.45
CA ALA A 119 -13.59 -8.10 12.01
C ALA A 119 -12.66 -6.96 11.56
N VAL A 120 -12.54 -5.89 12.34
CA VAL A 120 -11.62 -4.76 12.05
C VAL A 120 -10.16 -5.21 12.17
N ASP A 121 -9.83 -5.99 13.19
CA ASP A 121 -8.47 -6.50 13.40
C ASP A 121 -8.06 -7.45 12.26
N SER A 122 -8.94 -8.41 11.92
CA SER A 122 -8.70 -9.34 10.80
C SER A 122 -8.55 -8.60 9.46
N MET A 123 -9.36 -7.54 9.23
CA MET A 123 -9.25 -6.71 8.03
C MET A 123 -7.93 -5.93 8.02
N THR A 124 -7.47 -5.45 9.16
CA THR A 124 -6.20 -4.72 9.29
C THR A 124 -5.02 -5.59 8.95
N ASP A 125 -4.97 -6.81 9.48
CA ASP A 125 -3.95 -7.80 9.14
C ASP A 125 -3.95 -8.10 7.64
N LEU A 126 -5.13 -8.36 7.06
CA LEU A 126 -5.26 -8.66 5.64
C LEU A 126 -4.80 -7.47 4.78
N SER A 127 -5.24 -6.25 5.08
CA SER A 127 -4.82 -5.04 4.35
C SER A 127 -3.31 -4.82 4.45
N MET A 128 -2.69 -5.16 5.58
CA MET A 128 -1.23 -5.06 5.77
C MET A 128 -0.48 -6.09 4.92
N LEU A 129 -0.90 -7.36 4.91
CA LEU A 129 -0.32 -8.40 4.07
C LEU A 129 -0.47 -8.07 2.57
N ARG A 130 -1.63 -7.54 2.17
CA ARG A 130 -1.85 -7.06 0.80
C ARG A 130 -0.88 -5.93 0.46
N CYS A 131 -0.69 -4.96 1.35
CA CYS A 131 0.28 -3.88 1.17
C CYS A 131 1.71 -4.44 0.98
N PHE A 132 2.12 -5.45 1.75
CA PHE A 132 3.41 -6.11 1.56
C PHE A 132 3.51 -6.77 0.18
N LYS A 133 2.51 -7.57 -0.22
CA LYS A 133 2.46 -8.20 -1.54
C LYS A 133 2.59 -7.14 -2.66
N THR A 134 1.79 -6.08 -2.58
CA THR A 134 1.74 -5.01 -3.58
C THR A 134 3.11 -4.35 -3.84
N PHE A 135 3.93 -4.14 -2.81
CA PHE A 135 5.23 -3.49 -2.97
C PHE A 135 6.39 -4.45 -3.23
N LEU A 136 6.27 -5.72 -2.80
CA LEU A 136 7.27 -6.76 -3.09
C LEU A 136 7.09 -7.38 -4.48
N GLU A 137 5.87 -7.32 -5.04
CA GLU A 137 5.51 -7.99 -6.29
C GLU A 137 4.93 -7.05 -7.33
N SER A 138 3.73 -6.51 -7.10
CA SER A 138 2.99 -5.76 -8.13
C SER A 138 3.73 -4.48 -8.57
N THR A 139 4.44 -3.81 -7.66
CA THR A 139 5.17 -2.57 -7.98
C THR A 139 6.42 -2.83 -8.84
N PRO A 140 7.34 -3.75 -8.47
CA PRO A 140 8.44 -4.16 -9.36
C PRO A 140 7.98 -4.73 -10.71
N GLN A 141 6.93 -5.57 -10.73
CA GLN A 141 6.38 -6.10 -11.97
C GLN A 141 5.82 -4.99 -12.88
N LEU A 142 5.14 -3.98 -12.31
CA LEU A 142 4.68 -2.83 -13.07
C LEU A 142 5.84 -2.02 -13.66
N ILE A 143 6.95 -1.85 -12.94
CA ILE A 143 8.17 -1.21 -13.47
C ILE A 143 8.69 -2.00 -14.67
N LEU A 144 8.78 -3.34 -14.57
CA LEU A 144 9.19 -4.20 -15.68
C LEU A 144 8.23 -4.10 -16.87
N GLN A 145 6.92 -4.11 -16.62
CA GLN A 145 5.89 -4.04 -17.66
C GLN A 145 5.99 -2.74 -18.47
N ILE A 146 6.16 -1.59 -17.80
CA ILE A 146 6.31 -0.29 -18.48
C ILE A 146 7.65 -0.23 -19.22
N TYR A 147 8.72 -0.79 -18.65
CA TYR A 147 10.04 -0.84 -19.30
C TYR A 147 10.02 -1.65 -20.61
N ILE A 148 9.45 -2.87 -20.58
CA ILE A 148 9.32 -3.72 -21.78
C ILE A 148 8.49 -3.02 -22.86
N LEU A 149 7.39 -2.37 -22.46
CA LEU A 149 6.55 -1.59 -23.37
C LEU A 149 7.32 -0.43 -24.02
N MET A 150 8.26 0.18 -23.29
CA MET A 150 9.10 1.25 -23.81
C MET A 150 10.14 0.77 -24.83
N GLU A 151 10.63 -0.47 -24.67
CA GLU A 151 11.72 -1.04 -25.47
C GLU A 151 11.23 -1.75 -26.76
N HIS A 152 10.09 -2.45 -26.73
CA HIS A 152 9.66 -3.38 -27.79
C HIS A 152 8.44 -2.90 -28.62
N GLY A 153 8.19 -1.60 -28.70
CA GLY A 153 6.87 -1.00 -28.93
C GLY A 153 6.01 -1.50 -30.11
N GLU A 154 4.75 -1.84 -29.79
CA GLU A 154 3.51 -1.14 -30.18
C GLU A 154 2.55 -1.15 -28.97
N ILE A 155 1.82 -0.05 -28.74
CA ILE A 155 0.94 0.07 -27.57
C ILE A 155 -0.47 -0.34 -27.96
N THR A 156 -0.94 -1.45 -27.42
CA THR A 156 -2.36 -1.78 -27.47
C THR A 156 -3.12 -1.01 -26.39
N LEU A 157 -4.36 -0.60 -26.66
CA LEU A 157 -5.23 0.04 -25.65
C LEU A 157 -5.36 -0.81 -24.37
N VAL A 158 -5.31 -2.13 -24.53
CA VAL A 158 -5.37 -3.11 -23.42
C VAL A 158 -4.16 -3.00 -22.50
N GLN A 159 -2.94 -2.81 -23.04
CA GLN A 159 -1.74 -2.62 -22.22
C GLN A 159 -1.78 -1.30 -21.44
N TYR A 160 -2.25 -0.22 -22.06
CA TYR A 160 -2.41 1.06 -21.38
C TYR A 160 -3.43 0.98 -20.24
N ALA A 161 -4.57 0.32 -20.49
CA ALA A 161 -5.58 0.06 -19.47
C ALA A 161 -5.02 -0.80 -18.32
N SER A 162 -4.20 -1.81 -18.63
CA SER A 162 -3.53 -2.67 -17.64
C SER A 162 -2.59 -1.87 -16.73
N ILE A 163 -1.77 -0.96 -17.28
CA ILE A 163 -0.88 -0.10 -16.50
C ILE A 163 -1.68 0.82 -15.58
N ILE A 164 -2.73 1.48 -16.09
CA ILE A 164 -3.60 2.35 -15.29
C ILE A 164 -4.26 1.58 -14.15
N PHE A 165 -4.81 0.40 -14.46
CA PHE A 165 -5.45 -0.46 -13.48
C PHE A 165 -4.46 -0.90 -12.39
N SER A 166 -3.24 -1.26 -12.77
CA SER A 166 -2.18 -1.69 -11.85
C SER A 166 -1.75 -0.58 -10.90
N VAL A 167 -1.46 0.63 -11.40
CA VAL A 167 -1.12 1.79 -10.56
C VAL A 167 -2.29 2.15 -9.62
N SER A 168 -3.52 2.08 -10.12
CA SER A 168 -4.73 2.35 -9.34
C SER A 168 -4.91 1.32 -8.21
N SER A 169 -4.68 0.05 -8.49
CA SER A 169 -4.74 -1.04 -7.51
C SER A 169 -3.67 -0.86 -6.42
N ILE A 170 -2.43 -0.55 -6.80
CA ILE A 170 -1.33 -0.28 -5.85
C ILE A 170 -1.67 0.90 -4.92
N SER A 171 -2.17 2.00 -5.49
CA SER A 171 -2.60 3.16 -4.72
C SER A 171 -3.74 2.82 -3.76
N TRP A 172 -4.76 2.11 -4.25
CA TRP A 172 -5.90 1.69 -3.43
C TRP A 172 -5.47 0.79 -2.27
N SER A 173 -4.60 -0.19 -2.52
CA SER A 173 -4.08 -1.08 -1.45
C SER A 173 -3.30 -0.32 -0.38
N THR A 174 -2.55 0.72 -0.78
CA THR A 174 -1.82 1.59 0.16
C THR A 174 -2.79 2.37 1.07
N VAL A 175 -3.86 2.90 0.49
CA VAL A 175 -4.90 3.64 1.23
C VAL A 175 -5.72 2.70 2.12
N ASP A 176 -6.08 1.53 1.62
CA ASP A 176 -6.83 0.51 2.37
C ASP A 176 -6.06 0.11 3.63
N TYR A 177 -4.77 -0.19 3.53
CA TYR A 177 -3.90 -0.42 4.69
C TYR A 177 -3.93 0.75 5.67
N TYR A 178 -3.70 1.98 5.19
CA TYR A 178 -3.66 3.15 6.05
C TYR A 178 -4.99 3.38 6.79
N MET A 179 -6.12 3.16 6.11
CA MET A 179 -7.45 3.28 6.70
C MET A 179 -7.73 2.16 7.70
N SER A 180 -7.42 0.91 7.36
CA SER A 180 -7.62 -0.25 8.25
C SER A 180 -6.80 -0.11 9.53
N LEU A 181 -5.50 0.21 9.41
CA LEU A 181 -4.64 0.45 10.58
C LEU A 181 -5.13 1.61 11.45
N ARG A 182 -5.60 2.70 10.83
CA ARG A 182 -6.14 3.82 11.61
C ARG A 182 -7.45 3.45 12.30
N ASN A 183 -8.24 2.55 11.71
CA ASN A 183 -9.52 2.11 12.26
C ASN A 183 -9.36 1.10 13.41
N SER A 184 -8.23 0.39 13.50
CA SER A 184 -7.92 -0.52 14.62
C SER A 184 -7.40 0.23 15.85
N LEU A 185 -6.74 1.38 15.68
CA LEU A 185 -6.25 2.20 16.79
C LEU A 185 -7.38 2.96 17.50
N GLU A 186 -7.65 2.62 18.76
CA GLU A 186 -8.74 3.19 19.58
C GLU A 186 -8.55 4.72 19.82
N ASP A 187 -7.31 5.18 19.94
CA ASP A 187 -6.96 6.59 20.23
C ASP A 187 -7.00 7.53 19.03
N LYS A 188 -7.24 7.03 17.80
CA LYS A 188 -7.22 7.87 16.60
C LYS A 188 -8.61 8.10 16.02
N LYS A 189 -8.95 9.38 15.82
CA LYS A 189 -10.15 9.77 15.06
C LYS A 189 -10.13 9.12 13.67
N LYS A 190 -11.25 8.47 13.34
CA LYS A 190 -11.48 7.74 12.09
C LYS A 190 -11.53 8.72 10.92
N ILE A 191 -11.07 8.27 9.75
CA ILE A 191 -11.22 9.06 8.53
C ILE A 191 -12.67 8.91 8.05
N ARG A 192 -13.33 10.03 7.77
CA ARG A 192 -14.68 10.01 7.20
C ARG A 192 -14.59 9.51 5.75
N SER A 193 -15.35 8.45 5.46
CA SER A 193 -15.49 7.94 4.08
C SER A 193 -16.10 9.03 3.19
N GLY A 194 -15.53 9.26 2.01
CA GLY A 194 -15.92 10.33 1.08
C GLY A 194 -14.73 11.10 0.51
N PHE A 195 -14.89 12.41 0.33
CA PHE A 195 -13.89 13.29 -0.28
C PHE A 195 -12.47 13.17 0.31
N PRO A 196 -12.26 13.10 1.65
CA PRO A 196 -10.92 12.92 2.23
C PRO A 196 -10.22 11.64 1.77
N THR A 197 -10.98 10.55 1.60
CA THR A 197 -10.45 9.27 1.14
C THR A 197 -10.07 9.36 -0.33
N CYS A 198 -10.93 9.98 -1.16
CA CYS A 198 -10.66 10.22 -2.57
C CYS A 198 -9.38 11.05 -2.78
N THR A 199 -9.24 12.18 -2.07
CA THR A 199 -8.03 13.01 -2.15
C THR A 199 -6.77 12.23 -1.73
N TYR A 200 -6.87 11.37 -0.72
CA TYR A 200 -5.74 10.54 -0.29
C TYR A 200 -5.33 9.49 -1.32
N VAL A 201 -6.31 8.85 -1.97
CA VAL A 201 -6.06 7.91 -3.09
C VAL A 201 -5.41 8.63 -4.27
N LEU A 202 -5.91 9.81 -4.65
CA LEU A 202 -5.32 10.60 -5.74
C LEU A 202 -3.89 11.03 -5.43
N TYR A 203 -3.64 11.48 -4.19
CA TYR A 203 -2.29 11.79 -3.73
C TYR A 203 -1.35 10.60 -3.88
N LYS A 204 -1.73 9.41 -3.38
CA LYS A 204 -0.89 8.21 -3.51
C LYS A 204 -0.74 7.77 -4.96
N LEU A 205 -1.81 7.85 -5.76
CA LEU A 205 -1.81 7.49 -7.17
C LEU A 205 -0.77 8.32 -7.93
N PHE A 206 -0.89 9.63 -7.90
CA PHE A 206 -0.03 10.52 -8.69
C PHE A 206 1.43 10.55 -8.21
N THR A 207 1.66 10.47 -6.90
CA THR A 207 3.04 10.37 -6.35
C THR A 207 3.71 9.04 -6.67
N LEU A 208 2.96 7.93 -6.73
CA LEU A 208 3.47 6.64 -7.20
C LEU A 208 3.71 6.64 -8.70
N THR A 209 2.78 7.14 -9.52
CA THR A 209 2.90 7.18 -10.98
C THR A 209 4.15 7.96 -11.41
N SER A 210 4.32 9.17 -10.89
CA SER A 210 5.50 10.00 -11.21
C SER A 210 6.81 9.30 -10.84
N TRP A 211 6.85 8.63 -9.69
CA TRP A 211 8.05 7.90 -9.27
C TRP A 211 8.32 6.65 -10.11
N ILE A 212 7.31 5.82 -10.37
CA ILE A 212 7.46 4.59 -11.17
C ILE A 212 7.96 4.95 -12.57
N LEU A 213 7.38 5.96 -13.21
CA LEU A 213 7.86 6.44 -14.51
C LEU A 213 9.30 6.96 -14.44
N SER A 214 9.68 7.65 -13.36
CA SER A 214 11.07 8.10 -13.16
C SER A 214 12.03 6.91 -13.07
N LEU A 215 11.67 5.87 -12.33
CA LEU A 215 12.47 4.65 -12.21
C LEU A 215 12.62 3.92 -13.55
N VAL A 216 11.53 3.82 -14.32
CA VAL A 216 11.54 3.21 -15.65
C VAL A 216 12.44 3.99 -16.62
N PHE A 217 12.38 5.32 -16.59
CA PHE A 217 13.26 6.17 -17.38
C PHE A 217 14.73 5.96 -17.01
N LEU A 218 15.04 5.91 -15.71
CA LEU A 218 16.40 5.66 -15.26
C LEU A 218 16.89 4.27 -15.67
N LEU A 219 16.04 3.24 -15.57
CA LEU A 219 16.35 1.88 -15.99
C LEU A 219 16.70 1.82 -17.49
N ALA A 220 15.92 2.52 -18.33
CA ALA A 220 16.17 2.57 -19.76
C ALA A 220 17.37 3.42 -20.17
N CYS A 221 17.71 4.45 -19.39
CA CYS A 221 18.92 5.22 -19.64
C CYS A 221 20.18 4.45 -19.25
N ASN A 222 20.21 3.87 -18.04
CA ASN A 222 21.38 3.13 -17.56
C ASN A 222 21.03 2.21 -16.38
N ILE A 223 21.14 0.89 -16.62
CA ILE A 223 20.88 -0.14 -15.59
C ILE A 223 21.79 -0.03 -14.36
N TYR A 224 23.04 0.39 -14.51
CA TYR A 224 23.98 0.54 -13.39
C TYR A 224 23.58 1.71 -12.50
N VAL A 225 23.22 2.86 -13.09
CA VAL A 225 22.74 4.03 -12.32
C VAL A 225 21.42 3.73 -11.64
N PHE A 226 20.51 3.04 -12.33
CA PHE A 226 19.26 2.56 -11.75
C PHE A 226 19.50 1.66 -10.54
N THR A 227 20.35 0.65 -10.68
CA THR A 227 20.64 -0.32 -9.61
C THR A 227 21.35 0.35 -8.44
N ALA A 228 22.29 1.26 -8.70
CA ALA A 228 22.98 2.03 -7.66
C ALA A 228 22.02 2.95 -6.89
N LEU A 229 21.12 3.66 -7.59
CA LEU A 229 20.12 4.51 -6.94
C LEU A 229 19.17 3.66 -6.07
N LEU A 230 18.62 2.58 -6.62
CA LEU A 230 17.69 1.73 -5.87
C LEU A 230 18.33 1.12 -4.62
N SER A 231 19.57 0.64 -4.75
CA SER A 231 20.35 0.08 -3.63
C SER A 231 20.65 1.13 -2.57
N SER A 232 21.06 2.34 -2.97
CA SER A 232 21.34 3.43 -2.02
C SER A 232 20.08 3.89 -1.27
N LEU A 233 18.94 3.99 -1.96
CA LEU A 233 17.66 4.31 -1.34
C LEU A 233 17.21 3.23 -0.36
N TRP A 234 17.40 1.97 -0.71
CA TRP A 234 17.05 0.86 0.16
C TRP A 234 17.90 0.82 1.42
N VAL A 235 19.23 1.00 1.30
CA VAL A 235 20.14 1.09 2.45
C VAL A 235 19.78 2.28 3.34
N ALA A 236 19.50 3.45 2.76
CA ALA A 236 19.07 4.63 3.53
C ALA A 236 17.75 4.37 4.27
N ALA A 237 16.78 3.73 3.62
CA ALA A 237 15.51 3.33 4.24
C ALA A 237 15.71 2.29 5.37
N LEU A 238 16.64 1.35 5.19
CA LEU A 238 16.99 0.36 6.21
C LEU A 238 17.60 1.02 7.45
N ILE A 239 18.56 1.93 7.27
CA ILE A 239 19.15 2.71 8.37
C ILE A 239 18.08 3.53 9.08
N TRP A 240 17.18 4.17 8.32
CA TRP A 240 16.08 4.94 8.88
C TRP A 240 15.13 4.07 9.72
N THR A 241 14.69 2.92 9.21
CA THR A 241 13.79 2.00 9.94
C THR A 241 14.42 1.46 11.21
N TRP A 242 15.72 1.16 11.21
CA TRP A 242 16.44 0.78 12.42
C TRP A 242 16.45 1.88 13.47
N LYS A 243 16.71 3.13 13.07
CA LYS A 243 16.68 4.29 13.97
C LYS A 243 15.29 4.58 14.54
N GLN A 244 14.23 4.13 13.88
CA GLN A 244 12.87 4.31 14.39
C GLN A 244 12.56 3.42 15.59
N HIS A 245 13.34 2.37 15.89
CA HIS A 245 13.09 1.41 16.97
C HIS A 245 11.64 0.93 16.98
N THR A 246 11.28 0.15 15.96
CA THR A 246 9.95 -0.43 15.80
C THR A 246 9.77 -1.64 16.74
N GLU A 247 8.56 -1.77 17.28
CA GLU A 247 8.12 -2.84 18.18
C GLU A 247 6.81 -3.42 17.63
N PHE A 248 6.87 -3.96 16.41
CA PHE A 248 5.69 -4.45 15.71
C PHE A 248 5.48 -5.96 15.93
N CYS A 249 6.56 -6.74 16.01
CA CYS A 249 6.52 -8.18 16.23
C CYS A 249 7.04 -8.57 17.62
N THR A 250 6.48 -9.65 18.17
CA THR A 250 6.91 -10.28 19.43
C THR A 250 8.30 -10.91 19.32
N ASN A 251 8.58 -11.56 18.19
CA ASN A 251 9.84 -12.23 17.91
C ASN A 251 10.84 -11.31 17.21
N ILE A 252 12.10 -11.31 17.68
CA ILE A 252 13.19 -10.50 17.12
C ILE A 252 13.40 -10.76 15.62
N LEU A 253 13.36 -12.03 15.19
CA LEU A 253 13.53 -12.38 13.78
C LEU A 253 12.41 -11.82 12.89
N MET A 254 11.17 -11.85 13.39
CA MET A 254 10.02 -11.28 12.69
C MET A 254 10.09 -9.75 12.62
N GLU A 255 10.62 -9.12 13.68
CA GLU A 255 10.86 -7.68 13.71
C GLU A 255 11.95 -7.25 12.70
N ILE A 256 13.02 -8.05 12.56
CA ILE A 256 14.05 -7.83 11.53
C ILE A 256 13.44 -7.94 10.12
N LEU A 257 12.66 -9.01 9.87
CA LEU A 257 11.97 -9.19 8.59
C LEU A 257 11.02 -8.02 8.30
N TYR A 258 10.30 -7.54 9.32
CA TYR A 258 9.39 -6.40 9.20
C TYR A 258 10.14 -5.13 8.76
N ARG A 259 11.27 -4.83 9.40
CA ARG A 259 12.10 -3.67 9.04
C ARG A 259 12.63 -3.75 7.61
N ILE A 260 13.04 -4.95 7.17
CA ILE A 260 13.47 -5.20 5.78
C ILE A 260 12.34 -4.89 4.79
N VAL A 261 11.14 -5.42 5.03
CA VAL A 261 9.97 -5.20 4.16
C VAL A 261 9.57 -3.73 4.14
N VAL A 262 9.53 -3.08 5.29
CA VAL A 262 9.20 -1.64 5.38
C VAL A 262 10.26 -0.80 4.66
N ALA A 263 11.55 -1.14 4.77
CA ALA A 263 12.60 -0.46 4.02
C ALA A 263 12.37 -0.58 2.50
N THR A 264 11.96 -1.75 2.01
CA THR A 264 11.56 -1.95 0.61
C THR A 264 10.36 -1.10 0.21
N ILE A 265 9.32 -1.01 1.05
CA ILE A 265 8.15 -0.16 0.79
C ILE A 265 8.56 1.32 0.72
N LEU A 266 9.45 1.76 1.61
CA LEU A 266 9.96 3.14 1.68
C LEU A 266 10.76 3.56 0.44
N VAL A 267 11.26 2.63 -0.36
CA VAL A 267 11.87 2.95 -1.67
C VAL A 267 10.80 3.49 -2.63
N PHE A 268 9.57 2.99 -2.55
CA PHE A 268 8.47 3.31 -3.47
C PHE A 268 7.52 4.38 -2.93
N THR A 269 7.13 4.30 -1.67
CA THR A 269 6.18 5.24 -1.08
C THR A 269 6.48 5.53 0.39
N PHE A 270 6.12 6.73 0.84
CA PHE A 270 6.20 7.05 2.26
C PHE A 270 5.25 6.15 3.05
N PHE A 271 5.84 5.35 3.95
CA PHE A 271 5.16 4.43 4.85
C PHE A 271 5.45 4.83 6.29
N ASN A 272 4.40 5.13 7.05
CA ASN A 272 4.56 5.60 8.42
C ASN A 272 4.72 4.42 9.39
N VAL A 273 5.94 4.18 9.83
CA VAL A 273 6.31 3.01 10.64
C VAL A 273 5.94 3.13 12.12
N LYS A 274 5.99 4.33 12.70
CA LYS A 274 5.83 4.55 14.15
C LYS A 274 4.52 5.26 14.53
N GLY A 275 3.70 5.64 13.55
CA GLY A 275 2.38 6.23 13.80
C GLY A 275 2.38 7.63 14.44
N GLN A 276 3.52 8.22 14.83
CA GLN A 276 3.61 9.46 15.61
C GLN A 276 4.50 10.52 14.92
N LYS A 277 4.22 11.81 15.15
CA LYS A 277 4.99 12.99 14.67
C LYS A 277 5.51 12.89 13.22
N THR A 278 4.61 12.77 12.27
CA THR A 278 4.92 12.46 10.86
C THR A 278 5.34 13.66 10.00
N ARG A 279 5.11 14.90 10.44
CA ARG A 279 5.26 16.10 9.56
C ARG A 279 6.68 16.27 9.03
N ILE A 280 7.69 16.23 9.90
CA ILE A 280 9.09 16.47 9.50
C ILE A 280 9.63 15.31 8.65
N PRO A 281 9.53 14.02 9.07
CA PRO A 281 9.98 12.90 8.24
C PRO A 281 9.32 12.87 6.87
N MET A 282 8.03 13.19 6.81
CA MET A 282 7.28 13.21 5.57
C MET A 282 7.71 14.36 4.66
N SER A 283 7.91 15.56 5.19
CA SER A 283 8.41 16.69 4.41
C SER A 283 9.79 16.37 3.82
N VAL A 284 10.71 15.84 4.63
CA VAL A 284 12.05 15.46 4.17
C VAL A 284 11.96 14.39 3.06
N TYR A 285 11.13 13.36 3.26
CA TYR A 285 10.94 12.30 2.28
C TYR A 285 10.45 12.84 0.93
N TYR A 286 9.37 13.65 0.93
CA TYR A 286 8.80 14.16 -0.31
C TYR A 286 9.67 15.23 -0.97
N SER A 287 10.39 16.05 -0.21
CA SER A 287 11.37 16.98 -0.76
C SER A 287 12.52 16.26 -1.46
N LEU A 288 13.14 15.27 -0.80
CA LEU A 288 14.17 14.43 -1.43
C LEU A 288 13.62 13.71 -2.67
N ARG A 289 12.38 13.24 -2.60
CA ARG A 289 11.74 12.54 -3.72
C ARG A 289 11.56 13.43 -4.94
N VAL A 290 11.09 14.67 -4.76
CA VAL A 290 10.95 15.66 -5.84
C VAL A 290 12.31 15.96 -6.47
N LEU A 291 13.35 16.18 -5.64
CA LEU A 291 14.71 16.44 -6.12
C LEU A 291 15.26 15.28 -6.96
N LEU A 292 15.08 14.03 -6.50
CA LEU A 292 15.48 12.84 -7.25
C LEU A 292 14.72 12.71 -8.57
N THR A 293 13.40 12.91 -8.58
CA THR A 293 12.62 12.87 -9.82
C THR A 293 13.07 13.91 -10.83
N ILE A 294 13.30 15.16 -10.39
CA ILE A 294 13.83 16.22 -11.26
C ILE A 294 15.23 15.86 -11.77
N GLY A 295 16.10 15.35 -10.90
CA GLY A 295 17.45 14.92 -11.28
C GLY A 295 17.44 13.80 -12.32
N ILE A 296 16.57 12.79 -12.15
CA ILE A 296 16.39 11.70 -13.11
C ILE A 296 15.90 12.24 -14.46
N LEU A 297 14.89 13.14 -14.47
CA LEU A 297 14.41 13.75 -15.70
C LEU A 297 15.53 14.47 -16.44
N ILE A 298 16.29 15.33 -15.76
CA ILE A 298 17.41 16.07 -16.35
C ILE A 298 18.45 15.10 -16.92
N LEU A 299 18.80 14.06 -16.17
CA LEU A 299 19.74 13.03 -16.61
C LEU A 299 19.23 12.33 -17.89
N CYS A 300 17.97 11.95 -17.94
CA CYS A 300 17.37 11.27 -19.08
C CYS A 300 17.27 12.17 -20.32
N PHE A 301 17.00 13.47 -20.13
CA PHE A 301 17.00 14.46 -21.22
C PHE A 301 18.42 14.73 -21.74
N TYR A 302 19.43 14.71 -20.89
CA TYR A 302 20.83 14.91 -21.28
C TYR A 302 21.40 13.69 -22.03
N PHE A 303 21.14 12.48 -21.51
CA PHE A 303 21.55 11.21 -22.11
C PHE A 303 20.56 10.70 -23.16
N LYS A 304 19.80 11.58 -23.81
CA LYS A 304 18.79 11.26 -24.82
C LYS A 304 19.46 10.60 -26.05
N GLN A 305 19.77 9.32 -25.93
CA GLN A 305 19.98 8.45 -27.07
C GLN A 305 18.67 8.37 -27.85
N PRO A 306 18.70 8.08 -29.16
CA PRO A 306 17.49 7.91 -29.95
C PRO A 306 16.77 6.65 -29.48
N LEU A 307 15.96 6.77 -28.42
CA LEU A 307 14.98 5.76 -28.05
C LEU A 307 14.12 5.51 -29.30
N PRO A 308 13.95 4.25 -29.74
CA PRO A 308 13.28 3.91 -30.99
C PRO A 308 11.83 4.41 -31.04
N HIS A 309 11.21 4.70 -29.89
CA HIS A 309 9.82 5.17 -29.76
C HIS A 309 9.72 6.57 -29.11
N ILE A 310 10.16 7.60 -29.85
CA ILE A 310 10.16 9.01 -29.42
C ILE A 310 8.77 9.48 -28.93
N LEU A 311 7.68 9.03 -29.56
CA LEU A 311 6.31 9.41 -29.18
C LEU A 311 5.92 8.88 -27.78
N PHE A 312 6.21 7.61 -27.49
CA PHE A 312 5.89 7.02 -26.20
C PHE A 312 6.71 7.65 -25.07
N PHE A 313 8.01 7.89 -25.32
CA PHE A 313 8.86 8.61 -24.37
C PHE A 313 8.31 10.00 -24.05
N ASN A 314 7.88 10.76 -25.05
CA ASN A 314 7.29 12.09 -24.86
C ASN A 314 5.99 12.03 -24.05
N VAL A 315 5.09 11.08 -24.37
CA VAL A 315 3.83 10.89 -23.62
C VAL A 315 4.14 10.55 -22.16
N CYS A 316 5.01 9.58 -21.89
CA CYS A 316 5.42 9.21 -20.53
C CYS A 316 6.08 10.39 -19.79
N SER A 317 6.87 11.22 -20.46
CA SER A 317 7.50 12.40 -19.86
C SER A 317 6.45 13.44 -19.47
N ILE A 318 5.46 13.71 -20.33
CA ILE A 318 4.35 14.62 -20.03
C ILE A 318 3.53 14.07 -18.86
N THR A 319 3.17 12.78 -18.90
CA THR A 319 2.43 12.11 -17.82
C THR A 319 3.19 12.16 -16.50
N LEU A 320 4.51 11.98 -16.51
CA LEU A 320 5.36 12.05 -15.31
C LEU A 320 5.31 13.44 -14.68
N VAL A 321 5.51 14.51 -15.47
CA VAL A 321 5.48 15.89 -14.97
C VAL A 321 4.10 16.27 -14.44
N LEU A 322 3.04 15.90 -15.17
CA LEU A 322 1.65 16.13 -14.72
C LEU A 322 1.35 15.37 -13.43
N ALA A 323 1.75 14.09 -13.34
CA ALA A 323 1.56 13.29 -12.13
C ALA A 323 2.35 13.85 -10.94
N LEU A 324 3.57 14.36 -11.15
CA LEU A 324 4.33 14.99 -10.06
C LEU A 324 3.60 16.22 -9.53
N GLY A 325 3.16 17.11 -10.42
CA GLY A 325 2.42 18.32 -10.05
C GLY A 325 1.10 18.01 -9.34
N LEU A 326 0.26 17.15 -9.93
CA LEU A 326 -1.02 16.73 -9.35
C LEU A 326 -0.84 15.99 -8.02
N GLY A 327 0.23 15.20 -7.89
CA GLY A 327 0.58 14.51 -6.66
C GLY A 327 0.93 15.47 -5.53
N LEU A 328 1.72 16.51 -5.81
CA LEU A 328 2.05 17.55 -4.83
C LEU A 328 0.82 18.40 -4.45
N ILE A 329 0.00 18.79 -5.43
CA ILE A 329 -1.25 19.52 -5.16
C ILE A 329 -2.18 18.69 -4.27
N SER A 330 -2.38 17.41 -4.61
CA SER A 330 -3.23 16.49 -3.83
C SER A 330 -2.66 16.24 -2.43
N LEU A 331 -1.34 16.16 -2.30
CA LEU A 331 -0.64 16.06 -1.01
C LEU A 331 -0.93 17.30 -0.16
N ILE A 332 -0.70 18.49 -0.69
CA ILE A 332 -0.92 19.75 0.02
C ILE A 332 -2.39 19.86 0.42
N LEU A 333 -3.31 19.60 -0.52
CA LEU A 333 -4.76 19.65 -0.30
C LEU A 333 -5.21 18.69 0.81
N TYR A 334 -4.72 17.45 0.81
CA TYR A 334 -5.02 16.49 1.87
C TYR A 334 -4.49 16.97 3.22
N TYR A 335 -3.25 17.46 3.29
CA TYR A 335 -2.64 17.86 4.55
C TYR A 335 -3.13 19.20 5.09
N SER A 336 -3.62 20.09 4.23
CA SER A 336 -4.15 21.41 4.61
C SER A 336 -5.63 21.37 4.97
N LEU A 337 -6.46 20.59 4.28
CA LEU A 337 -7.91 20.60 4.47
C LEU A 337 -8.45 19.35 5.18
N PHE A 338 -7.85 18.19 4.90
CA PHE A 338 -8.45 16.89 5.26
C PHE A 338 -7.68 16.13 6.33
N HIS A 339 -6.50 16.60 6.73
CA HIS A 339 -5.71 15.90 7.73
C HIS A 339 -6.42 15.95 9.09
N PRO A 340 -6.69 14.80 9.72
CA PRO A 340 -7.50 14.72 10.92
C PRO A 340 -6.89 15.44 12.15
N ALA A 341 -5.61 15.82 12.12
CA ALA A 341 -5.04 16.69 13.16
C ALA A 341 -5.48 18.16 13.04
N ILE A 342 -5.92 18.62 11.86
CA ILE A 342 -6.51 19.96 11.67
C ILE A 342 -7.94 19.96 12.20
N GLN A 343 -8.68 18.87 11.98
CA GLN A 343 -9.98 18.64 12.63
C GLN A 343 -9.89 18.53 14.15
N CYS A 344 -8.71 18.26 14.73
CA CYS A 344 -8.49 18.37 16.17
C CYS A 344 -8.59 19.83 16.64
N LYS A 345 -7.96 20.77 15.92
CA LYS A 345 -8.07 22.20 16.22
C LYS A 345 -9.48 22.74 16.04
N ASP A 346 -10.17 22.33 14.97
CA ASP A 346 -11.54 22.81 14.71
C ASP A 346 -12.58 22.17 15.62
N GLN A 347 -12.46 20.88 15.97
CA GLN A 347 -13.40 20.27 16.93
C GLN A 347 -13.12 20.69 18.36
N ASP A 348 -11.87 20.92 18.77
CA ASP A 348 -11.60 21.47 20.10
C ASP A 348 -12.10 22.92 20.21
N ALA A 349 -12.03 23.72 19.14
CA ALA A 349 -12.60 25.07 19.08
C ALA A 349 -14.15 25.06 19.04
N VAL A 350 -14.77 24.15 18.29
CA VAL A 350 -16.24 24.02 18.20
C VAL A 350 -16.83 23.36 19.47
N ASP A 351 -16.14 22.42 20.09
CA ASP A 351 -16.55 21.78 21.35
C ASP A 351 -16.28 22.68 22.57
N THR A 352 -15.27 23.56 22.55
CA THR A 352 -15.13 24.63 23.57
C THR A 352 -16.20 25.70 23.41
N VAL A 353 -16.59 26.08 22.18
CA VAL A 353 -17.70 27.01 21.92
C VAL A 353 -19.07 26.37 22.24
N LEU A 354 -19.28 25.09 21.94
CA LEU A 354 -20.51 24.35 22.28
C LEU A 354 -20.60 24.00 23.77
N ARG A 355 -19.47 23.78 24.49
CA ARG A 355 -19.47 23.73 25.96
C ARG A 355 -19.80 25.09 26.55
N ARG A 356 -19.24 26.18 26.03
CA ARG A 356 -19.51 27.53 26.52
C ARG A 356 -20.98 27.93 26.33
N ASN A 357 -21.59 27.55 25.21
CA ASN A 357 -23.01 27.83 24.94
C ASN A 357 -23.99 26.89 25.68
N ARG A 358 -23.57 25.66 26.06
CA ARG A 358 -24.40 24.78 26.89
C ARG A 358 -24.38 25.14 28.39
N PHE A 359 -23.32 25.78 28.88
CA PHE A 359 -23.25 26.22 30.27
C PHE A 359 -23.99 27.54 30.57
N CYS A 360 -24.37 28.32 29.55
CA CYS A 360 -25.15 29.55 29.76
C CYS A 360 -26.67 29.34 29.90
N TYR A 361 -27.18 28.12 29.76
CA TYR A 361 -28.61 27.81 29.96
C TYR A 361 -28.94 27.18 31.32
N PHE A 362 -27.94 26.90 32.16
CA PHE A 362 -28.13 26.22 33.46
C PHE A 362 -27.74 27.03 34.70
N LEU A 363 -27.39 28.31 34.53
CA LEU A 363 -27.10 29.21 35.65
C LEU A 363 -27.88 30.52 35.48
N LYS A 364 -29.18 30.44 35.73
CA LYS A 364 -29.99 31.60 36.10
C LYS A 364 -31.00 31.15 37.16
N HIS A 365 -30.50 31.03 38.38
CA HIS A 365 -31.26 31.29 39.59
C HIS A 365 -30.46 32.25 40.45
#